data_AF-A0A091B1R9-F1
#
_entry.id   AF-A0A091B1R9-F1
#
_cell.length_a   1.000
_cell.length_b   1.000
_cell.length_c   1.000
_cell.angle_alpha   90.00
_cell.angle_beta   90.00
_cell.angle_gamma   90.00
#
_symmetry.space_group_name_H-M   'P 1'
#
loop_
_entity.id
_entity.type
_entity.pdbx_description
1 polymer ?
#
loop_
_entity_poly.entity_id
_entity_poly.type
_entity_poly.pdbx_seq_one_letter_code
_entity_poly.pdbx_strand_id
1 'polypeptide(L)'
;QQQKKDVPAIMAAHNLSYVATCSAAYPLDLYDKIKNCMGLPGTKYFHIHIPCPPGWGYDPRYGIKIGRLAVETGYYDLYEIVNGEFKLTAASEKLIEKRKLVPVREYFRAQSRFKILTEEQIADIQNSIDAKWARYYKKDD
;
A
#
# COMPACT_ATOMS: atom_id res chain seq x y z
N GLN A 1 0.33 -3.21 21.90
CA GLN A 1 0.81 -3.52 20.54
C GLN A 1 1.46 -2.27 19.96
N GLN A 2 2.53 -2.42 19.16
CA GLN A 2 3.20 -1.29 18.52
C GLN A 2 2.68 -1.12 17.08
N GLN A 3 2.32 0.11 16.68
CA GLN A 3 1.93 0.41 15.32
C GLN A 3 3.09 0.15 14.35
N LYS A 4 2.79 -0.36 13.15
CA LYS A 4 3.80 -0.53 12.09
C LYS A 4 4.41 0.84 11.76
N LYS A 5 5.74 0.91 11.76
CA LYS A 5 6.47 2.12 11.32
C LYS A 5 6.17 2.40 9.86
N ASP A 6 5.85 3.65 9.56
CA ASP A 6 5.73 4.15 8.19
C ASP A 6 7.14 4.50 7.67
N VAL A 7 7.85 3.47 7.20
CA VAL A 7 9.21 3.64 6.68
C VAL A 7 9.23 4.57 5.45
N PRO A 8 8.32 4.47 4.47
CA PRO A 8 8.22 5.45 3.39
C PRO A 8 8.13 6.91 3.87
N ALA A 9 7.28 7.21 4.86
CA ALA A 9 7.17 8.56 5.40
C ALA A 9 8.45 9.02 6.11
N ILE A 10 9.12 8.11 6.83
CA ILE A 10 10.42 8.40 7.45
C ILE A 10 11.46 8.73 6.37
N MET A 11 11.52 7.98 5.27
CA MET A 11 12.43 8.25 4.17
C MET A 11 12.10 9.59 3.48
N ALA A 12 10.81 9.89 3.29
CA ALA A 12 10.37 11.16 2.72
C ALA A 12 10.79 12.37 3.57
N ALA A 13 10.80 12.24 4.90
CA ALA A 13 11.25 13.29 5.82
C ALA A 13 12.74 13.67 5.66
N HIS A 14 13.54 12.84 4.98
CA HIS A 14 14.93 13.15 4.63
C HIS A 14 15.05 13.98 3.34
N ASN A 15 13.94 14.48 2.78
CA ASN A 15 13.90 15.28 1.55
C ASN A 15 14.53 14.58 0.33
N LEU A 16 14.28 13.27 0.20
CA LEU A 16 14.66 12.53 -0.99
C LEU A 16 13.90 13.06 -2.22
N SER A 17 14.56 13.08 -3.37
CA SER A 17 13.94 13.49 -4.63
C SER A 17 12.80 12.56 -5.05
N TYR A 18 12.85 11.30 -4.60
CA TYR A 18 11.90 10.28 -4.99
C TYR A 18 11.71 9.20 -3.92
N VAL A 19 10.46 8.99 -3.50
CA VAL A 19 10.01 7.90 -2.62
C VAL A 19 8.80 7.26 -3.26
N ALA A 20 8.76 5.93 -3.37
CA ALA A 20 7.58 5.25 -3.91
C ALA A 20 7.23 4.00 -3.11
N THR A 21 5.93 3.75 -2.97
CA THR A 21 5.40 2.45 -2.52
C THR A 21 4.93 1.65 -3.73
N CYS A 22 5.30 0.37 -3.78
CA CYS A 22 5.03 -0.51 -4.91
C CYS A 22 4.48 -1.84 -4.42
N SER A 23 3.92 -2.65 -5.31
CA SER A 23 3.52 -4.02 -5.00
C SER A 23 3.88 -4.95 -6.16
N ALA A 24 4.40 -6.13 -5.83
CA ALA A 24 4.74 -7.15 -6.83
C ALA A 24 3.52 -7.60 -7.67
N ALA A 25 2.30 -7.35 -7.19
CA ALA A 25 1.07 -7.64 -7.92
C ALA A 25 0.72 -6.61 -9.01
N TYR A 26 1.45 -5.49 -9.09
CA TYR A 26 1.26 -4.41 -10.06
C TYR A 26 2.60 -4.09 -10.75
N PRO A 27 3.12 -4.99 -11.61
CA PRO A 27 4.44 -4.84 -12.21
C PRO A 27 4.55 -3.61 -13.15
N LEU A 28 3.46 -3.22 -13.83
CA LEU A 28 3.45 -2.03 -14.68
C LEU A 28 3.60 -0.74 -13.87
N ASP A 29 2.95 -0.66 -12.71
CA ASP A 29 3.10 0.47 -11.77
C ASP A 29 4.56 0.61 -11.31
N LEU A 30 5.22 -0.51 -10.96
CA LEU A 30 6.65 -0.50 -10.62
C LEU A 30 7.52 -0.07 -11.81
N TYR A 31 7.22 -0.53 -13.02
CA TYR A 31 7.94 -0.15 -14.22
C TYR A 31 7.84 1.36 -14.49
N ASP A 32 6.62 1.92 -14.45
CA ASP A 32 6.37 3.34 -14.70
C ASP A 32 7.08 4.19 -13.63
N LYS A 33 7.03 3.80 -12.37
CA LYS A 33 7.75 4.44 -11.25
C LYS A 33 9.26 4.46 -11.45
N ILE A 34 9.85 3.34 -11.90
CA ILE A 34 11.27 3.29 -12.22
C ILE A 34 11.58 4.26 -13.36
N LYS A 35 10.80 4.24 -14.44
CA LYS A 35 10.99 5.13 -15.59
C LYS A 35 10.89 6.61 -15.21
N ASN A 36 9.90 6.99 -14.41
CA ASN A 36 9.66 8.36 -13.97
C ASN A 36 10.81 8.90 -13.12
N CYS A 37 11.42 8.06 -12.27
CA CYS A 37 12.45 8.49 -11.34
C CYS A 37 13.85 8.58 -11.98
N MET A 38 14.10 7.98 -13.15
CA MET A 38 15.44 7.86 -13.74
C MET A 38 16.18 9.19 -13.92
N GLY A 39 15.45 10.26 -14.27
CA GLY A 39 16.02 11.59 -14.47
C GLY A 39 16.24 12.41 -13.18
N LEU A 40 15.75 11.93 -12.04
CA LEU A 40 15.82 12.69 -10.79
C LEU A 40 17.21 12.54 -10.14
N PRO A 41 17.79 13.60 -9.57
CA PRO A 41 19.08 13.51 -8.88
C PRO A 41 18.94 12.81 -7.52
N GLY A 42 20.04 12.32 -6.94
CA GLY A 42 20.07 11.83 -5.57
C GLY A 42 19.41 10.46 -5.32
N THR A 43 19.31 10.10 -4.04
CA THR A 43 18.81 8.81 -3.55
C THR A 43 17.32 8.65 -3.80
N LYS A 44 16.95 7.46 -4.30
CA LYS A 44 15.57 7.07 -4.61
C LYS A 44 15.21 5.91 -3.72
N TYR A 45 14.05 5.97 -3.08
CA TYR A 45 13.59 4.92 -2.17
C TYR A 45 12.36 4.22 -2.73
N PHE A 46 12.40 2.89 -2.74
CA PHE A 46 11.27 2.05 -3.14
C PHE A 46 10.91 1.10 -1.98
N HIS A 47 9.68 1.20 -1.50
CA HIS A 47 9.12 0.27 -0.54
C HIS A 47 8.19 -0.70 -1.28
N ILE A 48 8.57 -1.97 -1.38
CA ILE A 48 7.83 -2.92 -2.23
C ILE A 48 7.12 -3.94 -1.36
N HIS A 49 5.79 -3.99 -1.48
CA HIS A 49 4.96 -5.04 -0.89
C HIS A 49 5.09 -6.34 -1.68
N ILE A 50 5.72 -7.34 -1.05
CA ILE A 50 5.95 -8.67 -1.63
C ILE A 50 5.24 -9.70 -0.76
N PRO A 51 4.14 -10.32 -1.24
CA PRO A 51 3.52 -11.44 -0.56
C PRO A 51 4.49 -12.61 -0.36
N CYS A 52 4.57 -13.13 0.87
CA CYS A 52 5.45 -14.25 1.23
C CYS A 52 4.60 -15.46 1.64
N PRO A 53 4.41 -16.47 0.75
CA PRO A 53 3.57 -17.63 1.04
C PRO A 53 3.93 -18.36 2.35
N PRO A 54 5.20 -18.73 2.61
CA PRO A 54 5.52 -19.46 3.84
C PRO A 54 5.33 -18.60 5.10
N GLY A 55 5.65 -17.31 5.04
CA GLY A 55 5.56 -16.41 6.20
C GLY A 55 4.12 -15.97 6.52
N TRP A 56 3.24 -15.92 5.52
CA TRP A 56 1.87 -15.42 5.71
C TRP A 56 0.83 -16.55 5.73
N GLY A 57 1.26 -17.75 5.35
CA GLY A 57 0.49 -19.00 5.37
C GLY A 57 -0.71 -18.95 4.45
N TYR A 58 -0.43 -18.93 3.15
CA TYR A 58 -1.39 -19.10 2.06
C TYR A 58 -0.74 -19.90 0.93
N ASP A 59 -1.55 -20.48 0.03
CA ASP A 59 -1.04 -21.26 -1.11
C ASP A 59 -0.28 -20.36 -2.11
N PRO A 60 0.97 -20.70 -2.50
CA PRO A 60 1.78 -19.89 -3.43
C PRO A 60 1.07 -19.44 -4.71
N ARG A 61 0.12 -20.24 -5.23
CA ARG A 61 -0.66 -19.88 -6.43
C ARG A 61 -1.48 -18.59 -6.28
N TYR A 62 -1.75 -18.18 -5.04
CA TYR A 62 -2.51 -16.96 -4.73
C TYR A 62 -1.64 -15.72 -4.49
N GLY A 63 -0.32 -15.77 -4.70
CA GLY A 63 0.58 -14.64 -4.44
C GLY A 63 0.10 -13.31 -5.04
N ILE A 64 -0.28 -13.31 -6.33
CA ILE A 64 -0.82 -12.12 -7.00
C ILE A 64 -2.16 -11.69 -6.39
N LYS A 65 -3.05 -12.64 -6.07
CA LYS A 65 -4.36 -12.33 -5.46
C LYS A 65 -4.20 -11.66 -4.09
N ILE A 66 -3.31 -12.17 -3.25
CA ILE A 66 -3.02 -11.59 -1.93
C ILE A 66 -2.42 -10.17 -2.08
N GLY A 67 -1.50 -9.99 -3.03
CA GLY A 67 -0.91 -8.67 -3.30
C GLY A 67 -1.92 -7.64 -3.82
N ARG A 68 -2.90 -8.06 -4.63
CA ARG A 68 -4.03 -7.20 -5.06
C ARG A 68 -4.96 -6.88 -3.91
N LEU A 69 -5.35 -7.88 -3.11
CA LEU A 69 -6.21 -7.67 -1.94
C LEU A 69 -5.63 -6.66 -0.95
N ALA A 70 -4.30 -6.66 -0.74
CA ALA A 70 -3.65 -5.66 0.10
C ALA A 70 -3.92 -4.21 -0.40
N VAL A 71 -3.96 -4.01 -1.71
CA VAL A 71 -4.20 -2.68 -2.32
C VAL A 71 -5.70 -2.37 -2.40
N GLU A 72 -6.52 -3.32 -2.84
CA GLU A 72 -7.98 -3.18 -2.96
C GLU A 72 -8.68 -2.92 -1.62
N THR A 73 -8.11 -3.42 -0.53
CA THR A 73 -8.60 -3.13 0.83
C THR A 73 -8.10 -1.81 1.41
N GLY A 74 -7.20 -1.12 0.71
CA GLY A 74 -6.57 0.10 1.19
C GLY A 74 -5.56 -0.09 2.32
N TYR A 75 -5.32 -1.34 2.75
CA TYR A 75 -4.32 -1.70 3.76
C TYR A 75 -2.91 -1.31 3.31
N TYR A 76 -2.63 -1.46 2.01
CA TYR A 76 -1.44 -0.96 1.34
C TYR A 76 -1.85 -0.03 0.20
N ASP A 77 -1.12 1.04 0.00
CA ASP A 77 -1.41 2.06 -1.00
C ASP A 77 -0.18 2.28 -1.89
N LEU A 78 -0.43 2.49 -3.18
CA LEU A 78 0.58 2.71 -4.21
C LEU A 78 0.65 4.21 -4.49
N TYR A 79 1.81 4.81 -4.24
CA TYR A 79 2.04 6.23 -4.49
C TYR A 79 3.49 6.53 -4.83
N GLU A 80 3.70 7.74 -5.32
CA GLU A 80 4.99 8.39 -5.48
C GLU A 80 5.01 9.68 -4.63
N ILE A 81 6.17 10.04 -4.11
CA ILE A 81 6.49 11.36 -3.59
C ILE A 81 7.66 11.86 -4.42
N VAL A 82 7.40 12.86 -5.26
CA VAL A 82 8.39 13.46 -6.14
C VAL A 82 8.69 14.86 -5.62
N ASN A 83 9.92 15.10 -5.19
CA ASN A 83 10.34 16.38 -4.60
C ASN A 83 9.38 16.92 -3.51
N GLY A 84 8.86 16.03 -2.66
CA GLY A 84 7.93 16.36 -1.58
C GLY A 84 6.45 16.35 -1.97
N GLU A 85 6.12 16.23 -3.26
CA GLU A 85 4.73 16.17 -3.75
C GLU A 85 4.22 14.73 -3.81
N PHE A 86 3.18 14.43 -3.04
CA PHE A 86 2.56 13.12 -2.96
C PHE A 86 1.51 12.92 -4.06
N LYS A 87 1.55 11.78 -4.75
CA LYS A 87 0.55 11.36 -5.73
C LYS A 87 0.25 9.87 -5.65
N LEU A 88 -1.03 9.48 -5.57
CA LEU A 88 -1.46 8.08 -5.70
C LEU A 88 -1.32 7.59 -7.13
N THR A 89 -1.10 6.30 -7.30
CA THR A 89 -0.76 5.69 -8.61
C THR A 89 -1.57 4.44 -8.89
N ALA A 90 -1.75 4.14 -10.17
CA ALA A 90 -2.29 2.89 -10.69
C ALA A 90 -3.59 2.44 -9.99
N ALA A 91 -3.54 1.34 -9.24
CA ALA A 91 -4.73 0.79 -8.59
C ALA A 91 -5.23 1.68 -7.44
N SER A 92 -4.33 2.37 -6.72
CA SER A 92 -4.75 3.24 -5.62
C SER A 92 -5.40 4.53 -6.12
N GLU A 93 -4.93 5.08 -7.24
CA GLU A 93 -5.59 6.21 -7.93
C GLU A 93 -7.03 5.83 -8.34
N LYS A 94 -7.23 4.65 -8.95
CA LYS A 94 -8.57 4.14 -9.32
C LYS A 94 -9.51 3.89 -8.14
N LEU A 95 -8.97 3.61 -6.95
CA LEU A 95 -9.79 3.43 -5.74
C LEU A 95 -10.32 4.78 -5.22
N ILE A 96 -9.62 5.88 -5.48
CA ILE A 96 -10.10 7.24 -5.21
C ILE A 96 -11.31 7.57 -6.09
N GLU A 97 -11.18 7.37 -7.41
CA GLU A 97 -12.25 7.63 -8.37
C GLU A 97 -13.54 6.86 -8.01
N LYS A 98 -13.39 5.60 -7.56
CA LYS A 98 -14.52 4.73 -7.21
C LYS A 98 -15.06 4.97 -5.79
N ARG A 99 -14.30 5.66 -4.94
CA ARG A 99 -14.56 5.84 -3.49
C ARG A 99 -15.00 4.54 -2.80
N LYS A 100 -14.37 3.42 -3.16
CA LYS A 100 -14.78 2.09 -2.70
C LYS A 100 -13.58 1.21 -2.41
N LEU A 101 -13.48 0.77 -1.16
CA LEU A 101 -12.52 -0.20 -0.69
C LEU A 101 -13.18 -1.55 -0.42
N VAL A 102 -12.45 -2.63 -0.62
CA VAL A 102 -12.82 -3.95 -0.13
C VAL A 102 -12.62 -3.97 1.40
N PRO A 103 -13.50 -4.59 2.20
CA PRO A 103 -13.27 -4.72 3.64
C PRO A 103 -11.94 -5.44 3.94
N VAL A 104 -11.13 -4.90 4.86
CA VAL A 104 -9.80 -5.43 5.20
C VAL A 104 -9.85 -6.87 5.71
N ARG A 105 -10.99 -7.29 6.25
CA ARG A 105 -11.24 -8.68 6.67
C ARG A 105 -10.99 -9.70 5.55
N GLU A 106 -11.24 -9.34 4.29
CA GLU A 106 -11.04 -10.22 3.14
C GLU A 106 -9.55 -10.49 2.89
N TYR A 107 -8.71 -9.48 3.11
CA TYR A 107 -7.26 -9.65 3.10
C TYR A 107 -6.80 -10.53 4.28
N PHE A 108 -7.31 -10.28 5.49
CA PHE A 108 -6.90 -11.03 6.68
C PHE A 108 -7.30 -12.50 6.66
N ARG A 109 -8.53 -12.82 6.25
CA ARG A 109 -9.03 -14.20 6.14
C ARG A 109 -8.24 -15.06 5.16
N ALA A 110 -7.60 -14.43 4.17
CA ALA A 110 -6.82 -15.12 3.17
C ALA A 110 -5.41 -15.55 3.66
N GLN A 111 -5.03 -15.23 4.90
CA GLN A 111 -3.68 -15.44 5.44
C GLN A 111 -3.73 -16.04 6.85
N SER A 112 -2.97 -17.11 7.12
CA SER A 112 -2.97 -17.74 8.44
C SER A 112 -2.43 -16.85 9.56
N ARG A 113 -1.51 -15.92 9.25
CA ARG A 113 -0.88 -15.03 10.25
C ARG A 113 -1.86 -14.12 10.99
N PHE A 114 -3.08 -13.95 10.48
CA PHE A 114 -4.10 -13.10 11.07
C PHE A 114 -5.20 -13.87 11.81
N LYS A 115 -5.08 -15.21 11.94
CA LYS A 115 -6.09 -16.05 12.63
C LYS A 115 -6.35 -15.66 14.08
N ILE A 116 -5.40 -14.99 14.74
CA ILE A 116 -5.51 -14.58 16.15
C ILE A 116 -6.21 -13.22 16.32
N LEU A 117 -6.48 -12.49 15.23
CA LEU A 117 -7.14 -11.19 15.32
C LEU A 117 -8.60 -11.35 15.75
N THR A 118 -9.03 -10.55 16.72
CA THR A 118 -10.44 -10.45 17.12
C THR A 118 -11.21 -9.56 16.13
N GLU A 119 -12.54 -9.69 16.07
CA GLU A 119 -13.36 -8.82 15.21
C GLU A 119 -13.25 -7.35 15.60
N GLU A 120 -13.06 -7.05 16.90
CA GLU A 120 -12.79 -5.69 17.40
C GLU A 120 -11.48 -5.13 16.83
N GLN A 121 -10.39 -5.92 16.84
CA GLN A 121 -9.12 -5.51 16.25
C GLN A 121 -9.22 -5.30 14.73
N ILE A 122 -10.00 -6.14 14.04
CA ILE A 122 -10.24 -5.97 12.60
C ILE A 122 -11.03 -4.68 12.33
N ALA A 123 -12.02 -4.35 13.17
CA ALA A 123 -12.79 -3.12 13.07
C ALA A 123 -11.93 -1.88 13.31
N ASP A 124 -11.06 -1.89 14.33
CA ASP A 124 -10.12 -0.79 14.60
C ASP A 124 -9.15 -0.55 13.43
N ILE A 125 -8.67 -1.63 12.81
CA ILE A 125 -7.82 -1.52 11.62
C ILE A 125 -8.61 -0.97 10.43
N GLN A 126 -9.86 -1.42 10.23
CA GLN A 126 -10.73 -0.90 9.17
C GLN A 126 -10.94 0.61 9.36
N ASN A 127 -11.30 1.05 10.56
CA ASN A 127 -11.48 2.47 10.89
C ASN A 127 -10.21 3.29 10.63
N SER A 128 -9.03 2.72 10.93
CA SER A 128 -7.75 3.38 10.68
C SER A 128 -7.47 3.53 9.17
N ILE A 129 -7.81 2.52 8.37
CA ILE A 129 -7.72 2.57 6.90
C ILE A 129 -8.69 3.61 6.37
N ASP A 130 -9.95 3.58 6.80
CA ASP A 130 -10.98 4.50 6.33
C ASP A 130 -10.61 5.95 6.67
N ALA A 131 -10.07 6.21 7.86
CA ALA A 131 -9.57 7.52 8.25
C ALA A 131 -8.37 7.99 7.42
N LYS A 132 -7.47 7.07 7.02
CA LYS A 132 -6.37 7.37 6.08
C LYS A 132 -6.92 7.76 4.71
N TRP A 133 -7.81 6.94 4.15
CA TRP A 133 -8.37 7.14 2.82
C TRP A 133 -9.30 8.36 2.72
N ALA A 134 -10.00 8.71 3.81
CA ALA A 134 -10.75 9.96 3.91
C ALA A 134 -9.88 11.20 3.66
N ARG A 135 -8.58 11.16 3.99
CA ARG A 135 -7.66 12.26 3.70
C ARG A 135 -7.28 12.34 2.21
N TYR A 136 -7.30 11.21 1.51
CA TYR A 136 -7.07 11.20 0.07
C TYR A 136 -8.28 11.75 -0.68
N TYR A 137 -9.50 11.37 -0.29
CA TYR A 137 -10.72 11.90 -0.93
C TYR A 137 -10.83 13.43 -0.79
N LYS A 138 -10.45 14.00 0.36
CA LYS A 138 -10.46 15.46 0.58
C LYS A 138 -9.43 16.26 -0.22
N LYS A 139 -8.39 15.61 -0.74
CA LYS A 139 -7.37 16.26 -1.59
C LYS A 139 -7.77 16.26 -3.07
N ASP A 140 -8.76 15.45 -3.42
CA ASP A 140 -9.28 15.28 -4.80
C ASP A 140 -10.51 16.17 -5.06
N ASP A 141 -11.17 16.66 -4.00
CA ASP A 141 -12.21 17.69 -4.03
C ASP A 141 -11.59 19.11 -4.14
#